data_AF-A0A8I3W6C0-F1
#
_entry.id   AF-A0A8I3W6C0-F1
#
_cell.length_a   1.000
_cell.length_b   1.000
_cell.length_c   1.000
_cell.angle_alpha   90.00
_cell.angle_beta   90.00
_cell.angle_gamma   90.00
#
_symmetry.space_group_name_H-M   'P 1'
#
loop_
_entity.id
_entity.type
_entity.pdbx_description
1 polymer ?
#
loop_
_entity_poly.entity_id
_entity_poly.type
_entity_poly.pdbx_seq_one_letter_code
_entity_poly.pdbx_strand_id
1 'polypeptide(L)'
;MEKREPYWWYLPYHQFIWHGLYQDGVFKFTVYIPDNYPDGDCPRLVFDIPVFHPLVDPTSGELDVKRAFAKWRRNHNHIWQVLMYARRVFYKIDTASPLNPEAAVLYEKDVQLFKSKVVDGVKVCTARLFDQPKIEDPYAISFSPWNPSVHDEAREKMLTQKKPEEQHNQSVQDSFI
;
A
#
# COMPACT_ATOMS: atom_id res chain seq x y z
N MET A 1 -20.17 -12.88 27.72
CA MET A 1 -19.45 -13.65 26.68
C MET A 1 -19.79 -12.99 25.36
N GLU A 2 -18.92 -12.10 24.92
CA GLU A 2 -19.10 -11.32 23.69
C GLU A 2 -18.87 -12.25 22.50
N LYS A 3 -19.92 -12.41 21.68
CA LYS A 3 -19.84 -13.22 20.47
C LYS A 3 -18.84 -12.54 19.53
N ARG A 4 -17.66 -13.13 19.39
CA ARG A 4 -16.71 -12.76 18.33
C ARG A 4 -17.36 -13.10 17.00
N GLU A 5 -17.86 -12.09 16.30
CA GLU A 5 -18.31 -12.18 14.92
C GLU A 5 -17.10 -12.64 14.06
N PRO A 6 -17.16 -13.82 13.41
CA PRO A 6 -16.09 -14.30 12.57
C PRO A 6 -16.10 -13.51 11.25
N TYR A 7 -14.96 -13.45 10.56
CA TYR A 7 -14.78 -12.88 9.20
C TYR A 7 -14.44 -11.39 9.07
N TRP A 8 -13.68 -10.83 10.00
CA TRP A 8 -12.97 -9.59 9.74
C TRP A 8 -11.60 -9.86 9.10
N TRP A 9 -11.48 -9.74 7.78
CA TRP A 9 -10.18 -9.70 7.09
C TRP A 9 -9.71 -8.24 6.97
N TYR A 10 -9.45 -7.61 8.11
CA TYR A 10 -8.91 -6.24 8.15
C TYR A 10 -7.40 -6.29 8.10
N LEU A 11 -6.83 -6.52 6.92
CA LEU A 11 -5.38 -6.51 6.82
C LEU A 11 -4.90 -5.05 6.71
N PRO A 12 -4.22 -4.49 7.72
CA PRO A 12 -3.52 -3.23 7.57
C PRO A 12 -2.32 -3.46 6.65
N TYR A 13 -2.27 -2.68 5.58
CA TYR A 13 -1.18 -2.71 4.62
C TYR A 13 -0.40 -1.41 4.70
N HIS A 14 0.87 -1.48 4.29
CA HIS A 14 1.73 -0.32 4.16
C HIS A 14 2.19 -0.22 2.71
N GLN A 15 1.85 0.90 2.06
CA GLN A 15 2.33 1.20 0.72
C GLN A 15 3.56 2.09 0.82
N PHE A 16 4.68 1.58 0.31
CA PHE A 16 5.90 2.35 0.10
C PHE A 16 5.87 2.95 -1.31
N ILE A 17 6.12 4.25 -1.41
CA ILE A 17 6.24 4.97 -2.68
C ILE A 17 7.67 5.50 -2.81
N TRP A 18 8.42 4.93 -3.77
CA TRP A 18 9.85 5.25 -3.93
C TRP A 18 10.15 6.40 -4.89
N HIS A 19 9.20 6.75 -5.76
CA HIS A 19 9.38 7.74 -6.81
C HIS A 19 8.11 8.57 -7.02
N GLY A 20 8.28 9.79 -7.50
CA GLY A 20 7.18 10.70 -7.81
C GLY A 20 6.89 11.70 -6.70
N LEU A 21 5.71 12.32 -6.75
CA LEU A 21 5.34 13.40 -5.83
C LEU A 21 5.19 12.94 -4.37
N TYR A 22 4.90 11.66 -4.17
CA TYR A 22 4.71 11.02 -2.87
C TYR A 22 5.93 10.19 -2.44
N GLN A 23 7.11 10.46 -2.98
CA GLN A 23 8.33 9.73 -2.66
C GLN A 23 8.61 9.70 -1.15
N ASP A 24 9.19 8.60 -0.69
CA ASP A 24 9.50 8.28 0.71
C ASP A 24 8.27 8.22 1.64
N GLY A 25 7.07 8.26 1.05
CA GLY A 25 5.81 8.07 1.76
C GLY A 25 5.57 6.62 2.15
N VAL A 26 5.25 6.41 3.43
CA VAL A 26 4.74 5.14 3.94
C VAL A 26 3.29 5.35 4.37
N PHE A 27 2.35 4.83 3.57
CA PHE A 27 0.92 5.03 3.80
C PHE A 27 0.30 3.77 4.37
N LYS A 28 -0.21 3.88 5.60
CA LYS A 28 -0.99 2.83 6.25
C LYS A 28 -2.45 2.93 5.83
N PHE A 29 -3.02 1.80 5.43
CA PHE A 29 -4.43 1.73 5.03
C PHE A 29 -5.05 0.39 5.41
N THR A 30 -6.37 0.39 5.53
CA THR A 30 -7.18 -0.79 5.81
C THR A 30 -8.07 -1.09 4.60
N VAL A 31 -8.12 -2.37 4.20
CA VAL A 31 -9.08 -2.84 3.19
C VAL A 31 -10.28 -3.44 3.91
N TYR A 32 -11.47 -2.92 3.60
CA TYR A 32 -12.74 -3.41 4.11
C TYR A 32 -13.39 -4.31 3.05
N ILE A 33 -13.50 -5.59 3.36
CA ILE A 33 -14.13 -6.59 2.49
C ILE A 33 -15.59 -6.74 2.93
N PRO A 34 -16.58 -6.62 2.02
CA PRO A 34 -17.98 -6.85 2.35
C PRO A 34 -18.26 -8.30 2.78
N ASP A 35 -19.22 -8.50 3.68
CA ASP A 35 -19.57 -9.83 4.22
C ASP A 35 -20.04 -10.82 3.15
N ASN A 36 -20.63 -10.31 2.07
CA ASN A 36 -21.09 -11.09 0.93
C ASN A 36 -20.04 -11.23 -0.18
N TYR A 37 -18.76 -10.96 0.10
CA TYR A 37 -17.68 -11.15 -0.87
C TYR A 37 -17.59 -12.62 -1.33
N PRO A 38 -17.39 -12.90 -2.64
CA PRO A 38 -17.16 -11.95 -3.73
C PRO A 38 -18.42 -11.52 -4.50
N ASP A 39 -19.61 -11.88 -4.03
CA ASP A 39 -20.90 -11.62 -4.71
C ASP A 39 -21.45 -10.21 -4.44
N GLY A 40 -20.83 -9.48 -3.51
CA GLY A 40 -21.17 -8.13 -3.11
C GLY A 40 -20.47 -6.99 -3.83
N ASP A 41 -20.42 -5.86 -3.13
CA ASP A 41 -19.79 -4.63 -3.60
C ASP A 41 -18.26 -4.73 -3.66
N CYS A 42 -17.64 -3.76 -4.33
CA CYS A 42 -16.18 -3.63 -4.34
C CYS A 42 -15.65 -3.41 -2.91
N PRO A 43 -14.55 -4.09 -2.51
CA PRO A 43 -13.84 -3.77 -1.28
C PRO A 43 -13.48 -2.29 -1.21
N ARG A 44 -13.58 -1.71 -0.03
CA ARG A 44 -13.20 -0.31 0.23
C ARG A 44 -11.77 -0.25 0.72
N LEU A 45 -11.08 0.85 0.43
CA LEU A 45 -9.73 1.10 0.92
C LEU A 45 -9.72 2.45 1.61
N VAL A 46 -9.32 2.46 2.88
CA VAL A 46 -9.31 3.66 3.71
C VAL A 46 -7.93 3.86 4.30
N PHE A 47 -7.34 5.03 4.06
CA PHE A 47 -6.07 5.40 4.67
C PHE A 47 -6.28 5.77 6.14
N ASP A 48 -5.38 5.30 7.01
CA ASP A 48 -5.47 5.56 8.46
C ASP A 48 -5.33 7.05 8.78
N ILE A 49 -4.55 7.74 7.94
CA ILE A 49 -4.32 9.18 7.94
C ILE A 49 -4.73 9.67 6.54
N PRO A 50 -5.70 10.60 6.42
CA PRO A 50 -6.14 11.11 5.13
C PRO A 50 -4.97 11.65 4.31
N VAL A 51 -4.74 11.04 3.14
CA VAL A 51 -3.64 11.42 2.24
C VAL A 51 -4.11 12.57 1.37
N PHE A 52 -3.30 13.62 1.27
CA PHE A 52 -3.60 14.75 0.39
C PHE A 52 -3.45 14.32 -1.08
N HIS A 53 -4.55 13.87 -1.69
CA HIS A 53 -4.59 13.32 -3.05
C HIS A 53 -5.96 13.56 -3.69
N PRO A 54 -6.07 13.89 -5.01
CA PRO A 54 -7.36 14.18 -5.65
C PRO A 54 -8.43 13.07 -5.55
N LEU A 55 -7.99 11.82 -5.51
CA LEU A 55 -8.85 10.63 -5.43
C LEU A 55 -9.07 10.09 -4.01
N VAL A 56 -8.59 10.79 -2.98
CA VAL A 56 -8.79 10.41 -1.58
C VAL A 56 -9.72 11.41 -0.93
N ASP A 57 -10.78 10.92 -0.30
CA ASP A 57 -11.68 11.76 0.46
C ASP A 57 -10.94 12.38 1.67
N PRO A 58 -10.91 13.72 1.80
CA PRO A 58 -10.08 14.38 2.81
C PRO A 58 -10.58 14.18 4.24
N THR A 59 -11.83 13.76 4.43
CA THR A 59 -12.44 13.58 5.76
C THR A 59 -12.36 12.14 6.24
N SER A 60 -12.77 11.19 5.41
CA SER A 60 -12.80 9.76 5.72
C SER A 60 -11.48 9.05 5.42
N GLY A 61 -10.65 9.58 4.52
CA GLY A 61 -9.46 8.90 4.01
C GLY A 61 -9.78 7.78 3.01
N GLU A 62 -11.03 7.65 2.55
CA GLU A 62 -11.41 6.63 1.58
C GLU A 62 -10.88 6.94 0.17
N LEU A 63 -10.28 5.95 -0.47
CA LEU A 63 -9.85 6.02 -1.85
C LEU A 63 -11.04 5.77 -2.80
N ASP A 64 -11.14 6.54 -3.89
CA ASP A 64 -12.11 6.34 -4.96
C ASP A 64 -11.83 5.07 -5.79
N VAL A 65 -12.06 3.91 -5.19
CA VAL A 65 -11.94 2.59 -5.83
C VAL A 65 -13.07 2.35 -6.84
N LYS A 66 -14.26 2.94 -6.59
CA LYS A 66 -15.44 2.78 -7.44
C LYS A 66 -15.25 3.39 -8.83
N ARG A 67 -14.38 4.39 -8.97
CA ARG A 67 -13.93 4.89 -10.29
C ARG A 67 -13.36 3.79 -11.18
N ALA A 68 -12.50 2.92 -10.63
CA ALA A 68 -11.89 1.84 -11.39
C ALA A 68 -12.78 0.58 -11.44
N PHE A 69 -13.59 0.37 -10.40
CA PHE A 69 -14.40 -0.82 -10.21
C PHE A 69 -15.89 -0.48 -10.03
N ALA A 70 -16.47 0.24 -10.99
CA ALA A 70 -17.86 0.70 -10.92
C ALA A 70 -18.87 -0.46 -10.77
N LYS A 71 -18.55 -1.64 -11.30
CA LYS A 71 -19.30 -2.88 -11.09
C LYS A 71 -18.35 -4.00 -10.66
N TRP A 72 -18.54 -4.52 -9.45
CA TRP A 72 -17.79 -5.68 -8.98
C TRP A 72 -18.27 -6.97 -9.66
N ARG A 73 -17.33 -7.82 -10.11
CA ARG A 73 -17.62 -9.08 -10.79
C ARG A 73 -16.72 -10.18 -10.21
N ARG A 74 -17.31 -11.13 -9.46
CA ARG A 74 -16.60 -12.23 -8.79
C ARG A 74 -15.61 -13.01 -9.68
N ASN A 75 -15.91 -13.16 -10.96
CA ASN A 75 -15.09 -13.93 -11.92
C ASN A 75 -14.00 -13.12 -12.63
N HIS A 76 -13.94 -11.80 -12.41
CA HIS A 76 -13.00 -10.90 -13.11
C HIS A 76 -12.19 -10.05 -12.12
N ASN A 77 -12.82 -9.69 -11.01
CA ASN A 77 -12.26 -8.74 -10.06
C ASN A 77 -11.72 -9.45 -8.84
N HIS A 78 -10.56 -8.99 -8.38
CA HIS A 78 -9.87 -9.56 -7.23
C HIS A 78 -9.29 -8.44 -6.36
N ILE A 79 -9.18 -8.69 -5.05
CA ILE A 79 -8.64 -7.72 -4.08
C ILE A 79 -7.25 -7.20 -4.48
N TRP A 80 -6.40 -8.05 -5.05
CA TRP A 80 -5.07 -7.63 -5.51
C TRP A 80 -5.12 -6.53 -6.59
N GLN A 81 -6.18 -6.48 -7.41
CA GLN A 81 -6.36 -5.41 -8.40
C GLN A 81 -6.69 -4.08 -7.72
N VAL A 82 -7.42 -4.11 -6.60
CA VAL A 82 -7.66 -2.92 -5.76
C VAL A 82 -6.33 -2.41 -5.20
N LEU A 83 -5.46 -3.30 -4.72
CA LEU A 83 -4.12 -2.95 -4.25
C LEU A 83 -3.25 -2.37 -5.36
N MET A 84 -3.27 -2.97 -6.57
CA MET A 84 -2.56 -2.44 -7.73
C MET A 84 -3.08 -1.07 -8.16
N TYR A 85 -4.40 -0.86 -8.10
CA TYR A 85 -5.01 0.44 -8.37
C TYR A 85 -4.59 1.48 -7.34
N ALA A 86 -4.65 1.15 -6.05
CA ALA A 86 -4.19 2.03 -4.96
C ALA A 86 -2.73 2.44 -5.12
N ARG A 87 -1.87 1.52 -5.61
CA ARG A 87 -0.50 1.87 -5.96
C ARG A 87 -0.45 2.81 -7.17
N ARG A 88 -1.20 2.51 -8.23
CA ARG A 88 -1.20 3.26 -9.49
C ARG A 88 -1.61 4.73 -9.33
N VAL A 89 -2.57 5.05 -8.45
CA VAL A 89 -3.07 6.44 -8.31
C VAL A 89 -1.96 7.42 -7.90
N PHE A 90 -0.95 6.97 -7.15
CA PHE A 90 0.19 7.81 -6.76
C PHE A 90 1.19 8.06 -7.91
N TYR A 91 1.23 7.18 -8.90
CA TYR A 91 2.10 7.34 -10.07
C TYR A 91 1.44 8.15 -11.19
N LYS A 92 0.13 7.98 -11.36
CA LYS A 92 -0.67 8.69 -12.34
C LYS A 92 -1.83 9.38 -11.65
N ILE A 93 -1.62 10.65 -11.32
CA ILE A 93 -2.64 11.50 -10.72
C ILE A 93 -3.71 11.80 -11.78
N ASP A 94 -4.96 11.57 -11.40
CA ASP A 94 -6.15 11.88 -12.20
C ASP A 94 -6.99 12.90 -11.43
N THR A 95 -7.29 14.03 -12.09
CA THR A 95 -8.05 15.15 -11.53
C THR A 95 -9.48 15.22 -12.05
N ALA A 96 -9.92 14.32 -12.93
CA ALA A 96 -11.31 14.27 -13.37
C ALA A 96 -12.22 13.90 -12.18
N SER A 97 -13.33 14.61 -11.97
CA SER A 97 -14.32 14.33 -10.90
C SER A 97 -13.71 13.96 -9.53
N PRO A 98 -12.86 14.80 -8.93
CA PRO A 98 -12.03 14.44 -7.78
C PRO A 98 -12.86 14.35 -6.49
N LEU A 99 -12.48 13.46 -5.57
CA LEU A 99 -13.01 13.44 -4.19
C LEU A 99 -12.44 14.58 -3.35
N ASN A 100 -11.23 15.03 -3.67
CA ASN A 100 -10.60 16.20 -3.06
C ASN A 100 -10.40 17.29 -4.14
N PRO A 101 -11.37 18.20 -4.32
CA PRO A 101 -11.28 19.28 -5.29
C PRO A 101 -10.10 20.22 -5.01
N GLU A 102 -9.73 20.45 -3.75
CA GLU A 102 -8.58 21.28 -3.40
C GLU A 102 -7.28 20.67 -3.96
N ALA A 103 -7.06 19.38 -3.73
CA ALA A 103 -5.90 18.68 -4.25
C ALA A 103 -5.85 18.71 -5.79
N ALA A 104 -7.00 18.55 -6.46
CA ALA A 104 -7.06 18.63 -7.92
C ALA A 104 -6.73 20.02 -8.45
N VAL A 105 -7.33 21.07 -7.88
CA VAL A 105 -7.08 22.47 -8.27
C VAL A 105 -5.62 22.85 -8.04
N LEU A 106 -5.04 22.47 -6.91
CA LEU A 106 -3.63 22.73 -6.63
C LEU A 106 -2.73 21.95 -7.58
N TYR A 107 -3.03 20.69 -7.89
CA TYR A 107 -2.24 19.93 -8.85
C TYR A 107 -2.19 20.59 -10.24
N GLU A 108 -3.31 21.16 -10.70
CA GLU A 108 -3.43 21.80 -12.01
C GLU A 108 -2.89 23.24 -12.04
N LYS A 109 -3.10 24.02 -10.99
CA LYS A 109 -2.85 25.47 -10.98
C LYS A 109 -1.65 25.90 -10.15
N ASP A 110 -1.28 25.14 -9.11
CA ASP A 110 -0.17 25.45 -8.21
C ASP A 110 0.50 24.17 -7.69
N VAL A 111 1.29 23.55 -8.58
CA VAL A 111 1.98 22.30 -8.28
C VAL A 111 2.99 22.42 -7.14
N GLN A 112 3.46 23.63 -6.83
CA GLN A 112 4.41 23.83 -5.73
C GLN A 112 3.70 23.76 -4.38
N LEU A 113 2.56 24.43 -4.24
CA LEU A 113 1.74 24.31 -3.04
C LEU A 113 1.20 22.88 -2.87
N PHE A 114 0.82 22.23 -3.97
CA PHE A 114 0.45 20.81 -3.95
C PHE A 114 1.57 19.94 -3.37
N LYS A 115 2.82 20.10 -3.87
CA LYS A 115 3.98 19.37 -3.36
C LYS A 115 4.23 19.63 -1.88
N SER A 116 4.12 20.88 -1.43
CA SER A 116 4.30 21.23 -0.02
C SER A 116 3.32 20.46 0.86
N LYS A 117 2.03 20.47 0.51
CA LYS A 117 1.00 19.74 1.25
C LYS A 117 1.23 18.23 1.25
N VAL A 118 1.68 17.66 0.13
CA VAL A 118 2.04 16.23 0.05
C VAL A 118 3.20 15.90 0.98
N VAL A 119 4.26 16.71 0.98
CA VAL A 119 5.42 16.52 1.86
C VAL A 119 5.02 16.58 3.33
N ASP A 120 4.16 17.53 3.71
CA ASP A 120 3.66 17.63 5.08
C ASP A 120 2.81 16.41 5.46
N GLY A 121 1.96 15.92 4.55
CA GLY A 121 1.21 14.68 4.73
C GLY A 121 2.11 13.46 4.90
N VAL A 122 3.15 13.31 4.07
CA VAL A 122 4.14 12.23 4.16
C VAL A 122 4.84 12.23 5.53
N LYS A 123 5.25 13.40 6.03
CA LYS A 123 5.87 13.51 7.36
C LYS A 123 4.94 13.01 8.48
N VAL A 124 3.65 13.37 8.41
CA VAL A 124 2.65 12.91 9.39
C VAL A 124 2.48 11.39 9.32
N CYS A 125 2.37 10.82 8.12
CA CYS A 125 2.25 9.38 7.95
C CYS A 125 3.48 8.63 8.49
N THR A 126 4.68 9.11 8.20
CA THR A 126 5.93 8.51 8.68
C THR A 126 6.09 8.62 10.20
N ALA A 127 5.70 9.75 10.80
CA ALA A 127 5.77 9.93 12.26
C ALA A 127 4.85 8.95 13.01
N ARG A 128 3.77 8.51 12.37
CA ARG A 128 2.75 7.60 12.93
C ARG A 128 2.91 6.15 12.43
N LEU A 129 4.04 5.83 11.80
CA LEU A 129 4.31 4.49 11.25
C LEU A 129 4.24 3.40 12.32
N PHE A 130 4.70 3.70 13.54
CA PHE A 130 4.76 2.76 14.65
C PHE A 130 3.50 2.78 15.52
N ASP A 131 2.47 3.53 15.13
CA ASP A 131 1.19 3.53 15.84
C ASP A 131 0.56 2.14 15.76
N GLN A 132 0.05 1.69 16.90
CA GLN A 132 -0.66 0.42 16.97
C GLN A 132 -1.86 0.41 16.00
N PRO A 133 -2.22 -0.75 15.43
CA PRO A 133 -3.43 -0.88 14.64
C PRO A 133 -4.64 -0.38 15.42
N LYS A 134 -5.52 0.38 14.78
CA LYS A 134 -6.79 0.85 15.40
C LYS A 134 -7.74 -0.31 15.73
N ILE A 135 -7.55 -1.44 15.06
CA ILE A 135 -8.35 -2.66 15.18
C ILE A 135 -7.44 -3.73 15.76
N GLU A 136 -7.90 -4.43 16.80
CA GLU A 136 -7.23 -5.62 17.33
C GLU A 136 -7.38 -6.78 16.33
N ASP A 137 -6.55 -6.78 15.28
CA ASP A 137 -6.38 -7.92 14.37
C ASP A 137 -5.07 -8.64 14.70
N PRO A 138 -5.11 -9.92 15.13
CA PRO A 138 -3.92 -10.75 15.33
C PRO A 138 -3.02 -10.88 14.09
N TYR A 139 -3.57 -10.66 12.89
CA TYR A 139 -2.86 -10.75 11.62
C TYR A 139 -2.44 -9.37 11.08
N ALA A 140 -2.58 -8.32 11.88
CA ALA A 140 -2.13 -6.99 11.52
C ALA A 140 -0.61 -6.93 11.34
N ILE A 141 -0.15 -6.44 10.20
CA ILE A 141 1.25 -6.08 10.01
C ILE A 141 1.52 -4.78 10.76
N SER A 142 2.27 -4.86 11.85
CA SER A 142 2.76 -3.71 12.61
C SER A 142 4.26 -3.53 12.44
N PHE A 143 4.70 -2.29 12.27
CA PHE A 143 6.12 -1.96 12.33
C PHE A 143 6.52 -1.64 13.76
N SER A 144 7.71 -2.10 14.16
CA SER A 144 8.35 -1.67 15.40
C SER A 144 9.63 -0.91 15.09
N PRO A 145 10.06 0.02 15.97
CA PRO A 145 11.40 0.58 15.90
C PRO A 145 12.46 -0.52 15.90
N TRP A 146 13.62 -0.21 15.34
CA TRP A 146 14.75 -1.14 15.29
C TRP A 146 15.16 -1.59 16.69
N ASN A 147 15.04 -2.88 16.96
CA ASN A 147 15.59 -3.57 18.11
C ASN A 147 16.74 -4.53 17.69
N PRO A 148 18.01 -4.23 18.03
CA PRO A 148 19.15 -5.08 17.70
C PRO A 148 18.98 -6.54 18.15
N SER A 149 18.44 -6.77 19.35
CA SER A 149 18.30 -8.13 19.90
C SER A 149 17.31 -9.01 19.14
N VAL A 150 16.38 -8.41 18.40
CA VAL A 150 15.38 -9.13 17.59
C VAL A 150 15.78 -9.15 16.12
N HIS A 151 16.41 -8.09 15.61
CA HIS A 151 16.61 -7.92 14.17
C HIS A 151 18.02 -8.24 13.67
N ASP A 152 19.06 -8.22 14.52
CA ASP A 152 20.45 -8.41 14.08
C ASP A 152 20.65 -9.78 13.42
N GLU A 153 20.11 -10.85 14.02
CA GLU A 153 20.25 -12.21 13.48
C GLU A 153 19.67 -12.32 12.05
N ALA A 154 18.47 -11.77 11.84
CA ALA A 154 17.84 -11.78 10.53
C ALA A 154 18.63 -10.92 9.52
N ARG A 155 19.12 -9.76 9.93
CA ARG A 155 19.94 -8.87 9.11
C ARG A 155 21.23 -9.54 8.66
N GLU A 156 21.95 -10.20 9.57
CA GLU A 156 23.18 -10.93 9.26
C GLU A 156 22.95 -12.07 8.26
N LYS A 157 21.86 -12.83 8.43
CA LYS A 157 21.46 -13.89 7.48
C LYS A 157 21.18 -13.33 6.08
N MET A 158 20.47 -12.20 5.98
CA MET A 158 20.17 -11.56 4.69
C MET A 158 21.43 -11.02 3.99
N LEU A 159 22.42 -10.54 4.75
CA LEU A 159 23.69 -10.02 4.20
C LEU A 159 24.63 -11.13 3.75
N THR A 160 24.60 -12.29 4.40
CA THR A 160 25.50 -13.43 4.11
C THR A 160 25.05 -14.29 2.92
N GLN A 161 23.77 -14.29 2.56
CA GLN A 161 23.24 -15.06 1.42
C GLN A 161 23.60 -14.50 0.03
N LYS A 162 24.22 -13.31 -0.06
CA LYS A 162 24.75 -12.77 -1.33
C LYS A 162 26.18 -13.27 -1.61
N LYS A 163 26.31 -14.52 -2.02
CA LYS A 163 27.42 -14.97 -2.88
C LYS A 163 26.81 -15.73 -4.06
N PRO A 164 26.84 -15.17 -5.29
CA PRO A 164 26.53 -15.96 -6.47
C PRO A 164 27.54 -17.09 -6.59
N GLU A 165 27.07 -18.32 -6.68
CA GLU A 165 27.89 -19.47 -7.05
C GLU A 165 28.35 -19.28 -8.50
N GLU A 166 29.60 -18.84 -8.69
CA GLU A 166 30.33 -19.07 -9.92
C GLU A 166 30.70 -20.56 -9.96
N GLN A 167 29.95 -21.35 -10.73
CA GLN A 167 30.30 -22.67 -11.27
C GLN A 167 29.14 -23.08 -12.21
N HIS A 168 29.32 -23.46 -13.48
CA HIS A 168 30.34 -24.36 -13.98
C HIS A 168 30.33 -24.35 -15.53
N ASN A 169 31.43 -23.91 -16.15
CA ASN A 169 31.74 -24.23 -17.55
C ASN A 169 32.81 -25.33 -17.51
N GLN A 170 32.43 -26.59 -17.66
CA GLN A 170 33.37 -27.67 -17.96
C GLN A 170 32.96 -28.35 -19.27
N SER A 171 33.82 -28.12 -20.25
CA SER A 171 34.36 -29.10 -21.19
C SER A 171 33.39 -30.14 -21.76
N VAL A 172 32.91 -29.88 -22.98
CA VAL A 172 32.71 -30.96 -23.95
C VAL A 172 34.01 -31.09 -24.73
N GLN A 173 34.83 -32.03 -24.31
CA GLN A 173 35.96 -32.55 -25.08
C GLN A 173 35.61 -34.00 -25.40
N ASP A 174 34.73 -34.20 -26.39
CA ASP A 174 34.50 -35.52 -26.99
C ASP A 174 35.24 -35.57 -28.32
N SER A 175 36.40 -36.19 -28.28
CA SER A 175 37.06 -36.79 -29.44
C SER A 175 36.89 -38.29 -29.31
N PHE A 176 36.13 -38.97 -30.17
CA PHE A 176 36.41 -40.34 -30.62
C PHE A 176 35.62 -40.65 -31.91
N ILE A 177 36.41 -40.89 -32.96
CA ILE A 177 36.24 -41.83 -34.10
C ILE A 177 35.09 -41.56 -35.09
#